data_AF-A0A8T6SBN6-F1
#
_entry.id   AF-A0A8T6SBN6-F1
#
_cell.length_a   1.000
_cell.length_b   1.000
_cell.length_c   1.000
_cell.angle_alpha   90.00
_cell.angle_beta   90.00
_cell.angle_gamma   90.00
#
_symmetry.space_group_name_H-M   'P 1'
#
loop_
_entity.id
_entity.type
_entity.pdbx_description
1 polymer ?
#
loop_
_entity_poly.entity_id
_entity_poly.type
_entity_poly.pdbx_seq_one_letter_code
_entity_poly.pdbx_strand_id
1 'polypeptide(L)'
;LDSRDIQIMQNPPIIARYFVFQHPDNYTQVTLYWYQKALFKTGITIEPKYTRISLIILTENSNDSPQLEQKLVNMGQSIAAYWEPLKTQSLVALGIPTMQLLLGTTVLFAIFLQTTQYTREQRRKTTNLKIFGKLASPKEKLLYQTIKELSKKTKETTTQNIAAAFEKATGKAAKLNELIDMLNSLEKNGIIKADTINILDQPRLVWKP
;
A
#
# COMPACT_ATOMS: atom_id res chain seq x y z
N LEU A 1 25.48 32.46 -39.82
CA LEU A 1 24.96 32.54 -41.19
C LEU A 1 23.43 32.51 -41.20
N ASP A 2 22.81 31.61 -40.43
CA ASP A 2 21.36 31.65 -40.17
C ASP A 2 21.10 31.14 -38.74
N SER A 3 20.06 31.63 -38.07
CA SER A 3 19.60 31.11 -36.77
C SER A 3 18.14 31.47 -36.54
N ARG A 4 17.27 30.46 -36.53
CA ARG A 4 15.82 30.65 -36.44
C ARG A 4 15.12 29.44 -35.85
N ASP A 5 13.91 29.67 -35.38
CA ASP A 5 13.05 28.60 -34.87
C ASP A 5 12.22 28.04 -36.02
N ILE A 6 12.15 26.71 -36.11
CA ILE A 6 11.40 25.97 -37.11
C ILE A 6 10.47 25.02 -36.39
N GLN A 7 9.18 25.09 -36.72
CA GLN A 7 8.21 24.15 -36.21
C GLN A 7 8.31 22.82 -36.99
N ILE A 8 8.75 21.78 -36.31
CA ILE A 8 8.91 20.44 -36.91
C ILE A 8 7.66 19.57 -36.70
N MET A 9 6.77 19.91 -35.77
CA MET A 9 5.52 19.17 -35.57
C MET A 9 4.41 20.13 -35.13
N GLN A 10 3.17 19.90 -35.58
CA GLN A 10 2.03 20.76 -35.24
C GLN A 10 1.28 20.32 -33.98
N ASN A 11 1.17 19.01 -33.74
CA ASN A 11 0.40 18.49 -32.61
C ASN A 11 1.05 17.23 -32.01
N PRO A 12 1.54 17.27 -30.76
CA PRO A 12 1.82 18.48 -30.00
C PRO A 12 2.88 19.35 -30.72
N PRO A 13 2.85 20.69 -30.58
CA PRO A 13 3.78 21.54 -31.27
C PRO A 13 5.21 21.29 -30.78
N ILE A 14 6.12 20.95 -31.70
CA ILE A 14 7.56 20.85 -31.41
C ILE A 14 8.29 21.90 -32.24
N ILE A 15 8.95 22.80 -31.51
CA ILE A 15 9.76 23.87 -32.08
C ILE A 15 11.22 23.44 -31.95
N ALA A 16 11.91 23.35 -33.08
CA ALA A 16 13.33 23.11 -33.16
C ALA A 16 14.07 24.42 -33.46
N ARG A 17 15.27 24.55 -32.92
CA ARG A 17 16.19 25.62 -33.29
C ARG A 17 17.07 25.14 -34.44
N TYR A 18 16.96 25.84 -35.56
CA TYR A 18 17.85 25.68 -36.71
C TYR A 18 18.92 26.76 -36.66
N PHE A 19 20.17 26.39 -36.90
CA PHE A 19 21.22 27.37 -37.09
C PHE A 19 22.37 26.84 -37.94
N VAL A 20 23.02 27.77 -38.63
CA VAL A 20 24.14 27.54 -39.54
C VAL A 20 25.30 28.43 -39.16
N PHE A 21 26.46 27.82 -38.95
CA PHE A 21 27.70 28.54 -38.67
C PHE A 21 28.86 27.91 -39.44
N GLN A 22 29.84 28.75 -39.76
CA GLN A 22 31.09 28.31 -40.37
C GLN A 22 32.07 27.93 -39.26
N HIS A 23 32.64 26.73 -39.36
CA HIS A 23 33.64 26.23 -38.43
C HIS A 23 35.04 26.76 -38.83
N PRO A 24 35.96 26.95 -37.86
CA PRO A 24 37.34 27.33 -38.14
C PRO A 24 38.08 26.43 -39.14
N ASP A 25 37.69 25.16 -39.25
CA ASP A 25 38.30 24.18 -40.16
C ASP A 25 37.70 24.23 -41.59
N ASN A 26 37.19 25.39 -42.01
CA ASN A 26 36.66 25.65 -43.36
C ASN A 26 35.46 24.79 -43.81
N TYR A 27 34.73 24.17 -42.89
CA TYR A 27 33.42 23.56 -43.19
C TYR A 27 32.28 24.39 -42.59
N THR A 28 31.09 24.23 -43.15
CA THR A 28 29.83 24.78 -42.64
C THR A 28 29.10 23.69 -41.87
N GLN A 29 28.67 24.01 -40.64
CA GLN A 29 27.84 23.14 -39.83
C GLN A 29 26.39 23.63 -39.86
N VAL A 30 25.50 22.74 -40.30
CA VAL A 30 24.05 22.93 -40.27
C VAL A 30 23.48 22.09 -39.15
N THR A 31 22.84 22.73 -38.16
CA THR A 31 22.31 22.04 -36.98
C THR A 31 20.82 22.31 -36.81
N LEU A 32 20.08 21.25 -36.52
CA LEU A 32 18.69 21.31 -36.06
C LEU A 32 18.60 20.61 -34.71
N TYR A 33 18.17 21.31 -33.66
CA TYR A 33 18.00 20.68 -32.35
C TYR A 33 16.70 21.07 -31.66
N TRP A 34 16.18 20.20 -30.82
CA TRP A 34 15.02 20.46 -29.98
C TRP A 34 15.12 19.70 -28.67
N TYR A 35 14.24 20.04 -27.73
CA TYR A 35 14.09 19.32 -26.47
C TYR A 35 12.80 18.52 -26.47
N GLN A 36 12.89 17.31 -25.95
CA GLN A 36 11.73 16.45 -25.80
C GLN A 36 11.77 15.76 -24.43
N LYS A 37 10.61 15.73 -23.76
CA LYS A 37 10.46 15.03 -22.49
C LYS A 37 10.34 13.53 -22.76
N ALA A 38 11.14 12.73 -22.07
CA ALA A 38 11.16 11.29 -22.16
C ALA A 38 11.34 10.67 -20.78
N LEU A 39 10.87 9.43 -20.60
CA LEU A 39 11.05 8.73 -19.34
C LEU A 39 12.29 7.84 -19.38
N PHE A 40 13.04 7.86 -18.30
CA PHE A 40 14.22 7.04 -18.12
C PHE A 40 14.09 6.24 -16.83
N LYS A 41 14.52 4.98 -16.87
CA LYS A 41 14.65 4.16 -15.68
C LYS A 41 15.85 4.66 -14.87
N THR A 42 15.59 5.32 -13.75
CA THR A 42 16.60 5.79 -12.80
C THR A 42 16.69 4.80 -11.64
N GLY A 43 17.29 3.63 -11.90
CA GLY A 43 17.55 2.58 -10.89
C GLY A 43 16.29 2.02 -10.22
N ILE A 44 15.75 2.76 -9.25
CA ILE A 44 14.61 2.41 -8.39
C ILE A 44 13.28 2.84 -9.04
N THR A 45 13.26 3.89 -9.87
CA THR A 45 12.03 4.45 -10.40
C THR A 45 12.14 4.83 -11.88
N ILE A 46 11.04 5.32 -12.46
CA ILE A 46 10.98 5.89 -13.80
C ILE A 46 10.78 7.39 -13.63
N GLU A 47 11.71 8.18 -14.16
CA GLU A 47 11.68 9.64 -14.05
C GLU A 47 11.56 10.32 -15.42
N PRO A 48 10.81 11.42 -15.51
CA PRO A 48 10.84 12.26 -16.69
C PRO A 48 12.11 13.11 -16.74
N LYS A 49 12.81 13.07 -17.89
CA LYS A 49 13.94 13.95 -18.20
C LYS A 49 13.71 14.68 -19.52
N TYR A 50 14.32 15.85 -19.66
CA TYR A 50 14.37 16.59 -20.91
C TYR A 50 15.61 16.16 -21.70
N THR A 51 15.39 15.55 -22.86
CA THR A 51 16.45 15.09 -23.75
C THR A 51 16.60 16.10 -24.88
N ARG A 52 17.83 16.59 -25.09
CA ARG A 52 18.18 17.37 -26.28
C ARG A 52 18.47 16.42 -27.43
N ILE A 53 17.72 16.55 -28.51
CA ILE A 53 18.00 15.83 -29.77
C ILE A 53 18.65 16.83 -30.71
N SER A 54 19.77 16.47 -31.33
CA SER A 54 20.52 17.33 -32.23
C SER A 54 20.88 16.56 -33.49
N LEU A 55 20.49 17.10 -34.64
CA LEU A 55 20.85 16.61 -35.97
C LEU A 55 21.84 17.58 -36.58
N ILE A 56 22.96 17.06 -37.06
CA ILE A 56 24.09 17.87 -37.52
C ILE A 56 24.54 17.34 -38.88
N ILE A 57 24.69 18.26 -39.84
CA ILE A 57 25.33 18.00 -41.14
C ILE A 57 26.54 18.92 -41.25
N LEU A 58 27.67 18.35 -41.66
CA LEU A 58 28.89 19.07 -41.98
C LEU A 58 29.02 19.09 -43.50
N THR A 59 29.25 20.27 -44.09
CA THR A 59 29.40 20.45 -45.54
C THR A 59 30.49 21.46 -45.84
N GLU A 60 31.28 21.22 -46.88
CA GLU A 60 32.25 22.20 -47.39
C GLU A 60 31.56 23.28 -48.25
N ASN A 61 30.36 22.97 -48.79
CA ASN A 61 29.59 23.86 -49.64
C ASN A 61 28.44 24.52 -48.86
N SER A 62 28.54 25.83 -48.64
CA SER A 62 27.54 26.61 -47.89
C SER A 62 26.25 26.89 -48.69
N ASN A 63 26.28 26.78 -50.02
CA ASN A 63 25.13 27.09 -50.88
C ASN A 63 24.02 26.04 -50.81
N ASP A 64 24.32 24.84 -50.28
CA ASP A 64 23.34 23.75 -50.16
C ASP A 64 22.44 23.87 -48.92
N SER A 65 22.63 24.94 -48.12
CA SER A 65 21.97 25.15 -46.82
C SER A 65 20.44 24.95 -46.85
N PRO A 66 19.67 25.45 -47.84
CA PRO A 66 18.21 25.23 -47.87
C PRO A 66 17.81 23.76 -48.10
N GLN A 67 18.57 23.02 -48.92
CA GLN A 67 18.30 21.59 -49.16
C GLN A 67 18.67 20.76 -47.94
N LEU A 68 19.76 21.11 -47.27
CA LEU A 68 20.20 20.48 -46.02
C LEU A 68 19.21 20.75 -44.88
N GLU A 69 18.64 21.96 -44.80
CA GLU A 69 17.56 22.28 -43.87
C GLU A 69 16.36 21.36 -44.08
N GLN A 70 15.84 21.25 -45.31
CA GLN A 70 14.69 20.40 -45.59
C GLN A 70 14.95 18.94 -45.20
N LYS A 71 16.17 18.44 -45.46
CA LYS A 71 16.58 17.09 -45.06
C LYS A 71 16.56 16.92 -43.54
N LEU A 72 17.11 17.89 -42.80
CA LEU A 72 17.11 17.88 -41.34
C LEU A 72 15.70 17.98 -40.76
N VAL A 73 14.84 18.83 -41.34
CA VAL A 73 13.45 18.99 -40.92
C VAL A 73 12.66 17.70 -41.14
N ASN A 74 12.80 17.05 -42.29
CA ASN A 74 12.14 15.77 -42.59
C ASN A 74 12.59 14.66 -41.62
N MET A 75 13.89 14.61 -41.31
CA MET A 75 14.42 13.70 -40.30
C MET A 75 13.88 14.02 -38.89
N GLY A 76 13.86 15.30 -38.52
CA GLY A 76 13.32 15.78 -37.25
C GLY A 76 11.85 15.40 -37.07
N GLN A 77 11.04 15.57 -38.12
CA GLN A 77 9.65 15.12 -38.18
C GLN A 77 9.50 13.62 -37.93
N SER A 78 10.32 12.82 -38.61
CA SER A 78 10.29 11.35 -38.51
C SER A 78 10.66 10.88 -37.09
N ILE A 79 11.68 11.50 -36.50
CA ILE A 79 12.08 11.24 -35.11
C ILE A 79 10.98 11.69 -34.15
N ALA A 80 10.45 12.90 -34.30
CA ALA A 80 9.39 13.42 -33.45
C ALA A 80 8.15 12.51 -33.43
N ALA A 81 7.73 12.03 -34.61
CA ALA A 81 6.62 11.09 -34.77
C ALA A 81 6.91 9.74 -34.11
N TYR A 82 8.10 9.17 -34.32
CA TYR A 82 8.48 7.90 -33.68
C TYR A 82 8.49 7.99 -32.14
N TRP A 83 8.90 9.14 -31.60
CA TRP A 83 8.94 9.37 -30.16
C TRP A 83 7.58 9.68 -29.53
N GLU A 84 6.54 9.97 -30.31
CA GLU A 84 5.23 10.32 -29.77
C GLU A 84 4.54 9.17 -28.99
N PRO A 85 4.42 7.95 -29.53
CA PRO A 85 3.82 6.83 -28.81
C PRO A 85 4.61 6.42 -27.57
N LEU A 86 5.94 6.57 -27.59
CA LEU A 86 6.80 6.26 -26.45
C LEU A 86 6.52 7.18 -25.24
N LYS A 87 6.04 8.41 -25.48
CA LYS A 87 5.62 9.35 -24.43
C LYS A 87 4.28 8.97 -23.81
N THR A 88 3.32 8.48 -24.59
CA THR A 88 1.98 8.12 -24.08
C THR A 88 2.02 6.82 -23.29
N GLN A 89 2.73 5.80 -23.78
CA GLN A 89 2.99 4.57 -23.03
C GLN A 89 3.79 4.83 -21.75
N SER A 90 4.70 5.80 -21.80
CA SER A 90 5.44 6.31 -20.64
C SER A 90 4.55 6.87 -19.52
N LEU A 91 3.53 7.66 -19.83
CA LEU A 91 2.66 8.23 -18.79
C LEU A 91 1.96 7.14 -17.98
N VAL A 92 1.59 6.02 -18.61
CA VAL A 92 1.11 4.82 -17.92
C VAL A 92 2.20 4.25 -17.00
N ALA A 93 3.45 4.26 -17.45
CA ALA A 93 4.60 3.81 -16.66
C ALA A 93 4.93 4.72 -15.45
N LEU A 94 4.57 6.01 -15.44
CA LEU A 94 4.66 6.87 -14.23
C LEU A 94 3.61 6.50 -13.17
N GLY A 95 2.49 5.92 -13.58
CA GLY A 95 1.46 5.43 -12.65
C GLY A 95 1.95 4.24 -11.83
N ILE A 96 2.78 3.37 -12.42
CA ILE A 96 3.19 2.09 -11.82
C ILE A 96 4.01 2.30 -10.52
N PRO A 97 5.05 3.15 -10.46
CA PRO A 97 5.81 3.38 -9.23
C PRO A 97 4.96 4.04 -8.12
N THR A 98 4.12 5.01 -8.48
CA THR A 98 3.27 5.73 -7.52
C THR A 98 2.23 4.79 -6.92
N MET A 99 1.65 3.91 -7.74
CA MET A 99 0.71 2.88 -7.27
C MET A 99 1.38 1.85 -6.37
N GLN A 100 2.61 1.42 -6.67
CA GLN A 100 3.33 0.47 -5.81
C GLN A 100 3.64 1.05 -4.42
N LEU A 101 4.06 2.31 -4.34
CA LEU A 101 4.32 2.98 -3.07
C LEU A 101 3.03 3.21 -2.26
N LEU A 102 1.94 3.57 -2.95
CA LEU A 102 0.61 3.69 -2.33
C LEU A 102 0.12 2.35 -1.78
N LEU A 103 0.28 1.25 -2.52
CA LEU A 103 -0.08 -0.08 -2.07
C LEU A 103 0.74 -0.50 -0.85
N GLY A 104 2.06 -0.31 -0.88
CA GLY A 104 2.95 -0.63 0.24
C GLY A 104 2.58 0.14 1.52
N THR A 105 2.33 1.45 1.40
CA THR A 105 1.91 2.28 2.54
C THR A 105 0.54 1.87 3.09
N THR A 106 -0.40 1.48 2.22
CA THR A 106 -1.74 1.02 2.64
C THR A 106 -1.67 -0.28 3.43
N VAL A 107 -0.85 -1.24 2.98
CA VAL A 107 -0.64 -2.52 3.69
C VAL A 107 0.00 -2.27 5.07
N LEU A 108 1.02 -1.43 5.14
CA LEU A 108 1.67 -1.08 6.41
C LEU A 108 0.70 -0.41 7.39
N PHE A 109 -0.15 0.50 6.89
CA PHE A 109 -1.16 1.16 7.70
C PHE A 109 -2.21 0.17 8.24
N ALA A 110 -2.67 -0.77 7.41
CA ALA A 110 -3.60 -1.82 7.85
C ALA A 110 -2.98 -2.70 8.95
N ILE A 111 -1.72 -3.12 8.80
CA ILE A 111 -0.98 -3.87 9.82
C ILE A 111 -0.85 -3.05 11.11
N PHE A 112 -0.52 -1.75 11.00
CA PHE A 112 -0.42 -0.86 12.15
C PHE A 112 -1.74 -0.72 12.92
N LEU A 113 -2.87 -0.58 12.20
CA LEU A 113 -4.19 -0.52 12.82
C LEU A 113 -4.55 -1.83 13.54
N GLN A 114 -4.34 -2.98 12.90
CA GLN A 114 -4.63 -4.28 13.50
C GLN A 114 -3.77 -4.55 14.75
N THR A 115 -2.47 -4.26 14.68
CA THR A 115 -1.55 -4.43 15.81
C THR A 115 -1.90 -3.50 16.97
N THR A 116 -2.31 -2.26 16.69
CA THR A 116 -2.76 -1.31 17.71
C THR A 116 -4.06 -1.78 18.38
N GLN A 117 -5.05 -2.23 17.60
CA GLN A 117 -6.30 -2.79 18.13
C GLN A 117 -6.02 -4.02 19.00
N TYR A 118 -5.25 -4.98 18.49
CA TYR A 118 -4.90 -6.19 19.22
C TYR A 118 -4.14 -5.88 20.52
N THR A 119 -3.16 -4.97 20.48
CA THR A 119 -2.40 -4.56 21.67
C THR A 119 -3.31 -3.91 22.70
N ARG A 120 -4.26 -3.06 22.27
CA ARG A 120 -5.22 -2.41 23.16
C ARG A 120 -6.14 -3.43 23.84
N GLU A 121 -6.65 -4.41 23.09
CA GLU A 121 -7.48 -5.48 23.65
C GLU A 121 -6.71 -6.33 24.67
N GLN A 122 -5.47 -6.70 24.36
CA GLN A 122 -4.62 -7.47 25.28
C GLN A 122 -4.26 -6.67 26.53
N ARG A 123 -3.94 -5.38 26.41
CA ARG A 123 -3.72 -4.49 27.57
C ARG A 123 -4.98 -4.35 28.42
N ARG A 124 -6.16 -4.25 27.80
CA ARG A 124 -7.44 -4.21 28.52
C ARG A 124 -7.67 -5.50 29.30
N LYS A 125 -7.52 -6.67 28.65
CA LYS A 125 -7.68 -7.98 29.31
C LYS A 125 -6.73 -8.15 30.48
N THR A 126 -5.44 -7.87 30.28
CA THR A 126 -4.42 -8.03 31.34
C THR A 126 -4.65 -7.08 32.51
N THR A 127 -5.09 -5.84 32.25
CA THR A 127 -5.42 -4.87 33.31
C THR A 127 -6.67 -5.31 34.09
N ASN A 128 -7.72 -5.72 33.39
CA ASN A 128 -8.96 -6.20 34.02
C ASN A 128 -8.70 -7.45 34.87
N LEU A 129 -7.89 -8.40 34.38
CA LEU A 129 -7.49 -9.57 35.15
C LEU A 129 -6.67 -9.22 36.40
N LYS A 130 -5.78 -8.23 36.32
CA LYS A 130 -5.02 -7.73 37.49
C LYS A 130 -5.95 -7.10 38.54
N ILE A 131 -6.94 -6.31 38.11
CA ILE A 131 -7.93 -5.69 39.00
C ILE A 131 -8.83 -6.77 39.61
N PHE A 132 -9.34 -7.70 38.80
CA PHE A 132 -10.13 -8.85 39.23
C PHE A 132 -9.39 -9.69 40.27
N GLY A 133 -8.12 -10.02 40.03
CA GLY A 133 -7.29 -10.76 40.98
C GLY A 133 -7.18 -10.08 42.35
N LYS A 134 -7.24 -8.74 42.40
CA LYS A 134 -7.18 -7.96 43.65
C LYS A 134 -8.53 -7.80 44.32
N LEU A 135 -9.59 -7.51 43.57
CA LEU A 135 -10.89 -7.06 44.11
C LEU A 135 -11.98 -8.13 44.13
N ALA A 136 -11.88 -9.17 43.32
CA ALA A 136 -12.94 -10.17 43.21
C ALA A 136 -13.07 -11.01 44.47
N SER A 137 -14.31 -11.42 44.74
CA SER A 137 -14.63 -12.33 45.84
C SER A 137 -13.96 -13.70 45.63
N PRO A 138 -13.72 -14.47 46.71
CA PRO A 138 -13.19 -15.84 46.59
C PRO A 138 -14.05 -16.73 45.67
N LYS A 139 -15.38 -16.54 45.71
CA LYS A 139 -16.35 -17.28 44.89
C LYS A 139 -16.19 -16.97 43.39
N GLU A 140 -16.04 -15.70 43.02
CA GLU A 140 -15.82 -15.29 41.63
C GLU A 140 -14.45 -15.75 41.11
N LYS A 141 -13.40 -15.67 41.94
CA LYS A 141 -12.06 -16.17 41.59
C LYS A 141 -12.08 -17.67 41.30
N LEU A 142 -12.78 -18.43 42.15
CA LEU A 142 -12.97 -19.87 41.96
C LEU A 142 -13.74 -20.16 40.66
N LEU A 143 -14.82 -19.42 40.38
CA LEU A 143 -15.59 -19.56 39.14
C LEU A 143 -14.72 -19.34 37.89
N TYR A 144 -13.90 -18.28 37.87
CA TYR A 144 -12.97 -18.03 36.78
C TYR A 144 -11.95 -19.17 36.61
N GLN A 145 -11.40 -19.70 37.71
CA GLN A 145 -10.49 -20.85 37.67
C GLN A 145 -11.17 -22.10 37.12
N THR A 146 -12.41 -22.39 37.55
CA THR A 146 -13.22 -23.50 37.03
C THR A 146 -13.41 -23.37 35.53
N ILE A 147 -13.77 -22.18 35.02
CA ILE A 147 -13.94 -21.93 33.58
C ILE A 147 -12.62 -22.15 32.83
N LYS A 148 -11.51 -21.63 33.36
CA LYS A 148 -10.17 -21.75 32.75
C LYS A 148 -9.67 -23.19 32.70
N GLU A 149 -9.96 -24.00 33.72
CA GLU A 149 -9.62 -25.42 33.73
C GLU A 149 -10.52 -26.23 32.79
N LEU A 150 -11.82 -25.93 32.80
CA LEU A 150 -12.79 -26.61 31.95
C LEU A 150 -12.52 -26.30 30.47
N SER A 151 -12.13 -25.06 30.13
CA SER A 151 -11.75 -24.67 28.77
C SER A 151 -10.47 -25.32 28.27
N LYS A 152 -9.55 -25.71 29.18
CA LYS A 152 -8.35 -26.47 28.83
C LYS A 152 -8.65 -27.95 28.58
N LYS A 153 -9.59 -28.51 29.35
CA LYS A 153 -9.94 -29.95 29.29
C LYS A 153 -10.97 -30.25 28.22
N THR A 154 -11.87 -29.31 27.93
CA THR A 154 -13.02 -29.51 27.05
C THR A 154 -13.27 -28.26 26.21
N LYS A 155 -13.75 -28.44 24.98
CA LYS A 155 -14.20 -27.32 24.13
C LYS A 155 -15.62 -26.85 24.47
N GLU A 156 -16.33 -27.59 25.33
CA GLU A 156 -17.74 -27.36 25.67
C GLU A 156 -17.91 -26.68 27.04
N THR A 157 -17.51 -25.42 27.15
CA THR A 157 -17.69 -24.61 28.36
C THR A 157 -19.10 -24.02 28.45
N THR A 158 -20.13 -24.88 28.39
CA THR A 158 -21.53 -24.47 28.57
C THR A 158 -21.80 -24.11 30.03
N THR A 159 -22.85 -23.31 30.28
CA THR A 159 -23.27 -22.94 31.64
C THR A 159 -23.55 -24.16 32.51
N GLN A 160 -24.10 -25.23 31.94
CA GLN A 160 -24.39 -26.49 32.65
C GLN A 160 -23.11 -27.23 33.06
N ASN A 161 -22.13 -27.32 32.16
CA ASN A 161 -20.85 -27.96 32.46
C ASN A 161 -20.04 -27.16 33.49
N ILE A 162 -20.13 -25.83 33.44
CA ILE A 162 -19.55 -24.95 34.45
C ILE A 162 -20.25 -25.13 35.79
N ALA A 163 -21.59 -25.22 35.83
CA ALA A 163 -22.35 -25.45 37.06
C ALA A 163 -21.92 -26.77 37.73
N ALA A 164 -21.85 -27.87 36.97
CA ALA A 164 -21.44 -29.17 37.48
C ALA A 164 -19.98 -29.17 37.99
N ALA A 165 -19.07 -28.54 37.26
CA ALA A 165 -17.67 -28.43 37.68
C ALA A 165 -17.48 -27.51 38.91
N PHE A 166 -18.27 -26.45 39.00
CA PHE A 166 -18.24 -25.50 40.11
C PHE A 166 -18.84 -26.10 41.38
N GLU A 167 -19.93 -26.87 41.26
CA GLU A 167 -20.51 -27.63 42.37
C GLU A 167 -19.55 -28.69 42.88
N LYS A 168 -18.87 -29.43 41.98
CA LYS A 168 -17.83 -30.39 42.35
C LYS A 168 -16.66 -29.73 43.10
N ALA A 169 -16.30 -28.50 42.75
CA ALA A 169 -15.22 -27.76 43.40
C ALA A 169 -15.63 -27.15 44.76
N THR A 170 -16.90 -26.80 44.95
CA THR A 170 -17.40 -26.11 46.14
C THR A 170 -18.14 -27.01 47.12
N GLY A 171 -18.54 -28.21 46.70
CA GLY A 171 -19.40 -29.12 47.47
C GLY A 171 -20.83 -28.61 47.68
N LYS A 172 -21.23 -27.51 47.02
CA LYS A 172 -22.55 -26.89 47.16
C LYS A 172 -23.13 -26.57 45.78
N ALA A 173 -24.36 -27.00 45.54
CA ALA A 173 -25.12 -26.59 44.36
C ALA A 173 -25.31 -25.07 44.36
N ALA A 174 -24.71 -24.37 43.40
CA ALA A 174 -25.01 -22.97 43.15
C ALA A 174 -26.38 -22.88 42.47
N LYS A 175 -27.22 -21.93 42.88
CA LYS A 175 -28.47 -21.66 42.15
C LYS A 175 -28.10 -21.20 40.73
N LEU A 176 -28.72 -21.79 39.72
CA LEU A 176 -28.40 -21.53 38.31
C LEU A 176 -28.47 -20.04 37.96
N ASN A 177 -29.46 -19.32 38.49
CA ASN A 177 -29.61 -17.87 38.27
C ASN A 177 -28.43 -17.08 38.86
N GLU A 178 -27.97 -17.43 40.06
CA GLU A 178 -26.81 -16.78 40.69
C GLU A 178 -25.53 -17.05 39.87
N LEU A 179 -25.38 -18.24 39.31
CA LEU A 179 -24.26 -18.58 38.43
C LEU A 179 -24.30 -17.78 37.13
N ILE A 180 -25.47 -17.63 36.52
CA ILE A 180 -25.65 -16.82 35.30
C ILE A 180 -25.32 -15.35 35.58
N ASP A 181 -25.76 -14.80 36.71
CA ASP A 181 -25.45 -13.42 37.10
C ASP A 181 -23.94 -13.20 37.27
N MET A 182 -23.25 -14.16 37.89
CA MET A 182 -21.79 -14.12 38.02
C MET A 182 -21.08 -14.22 36.66
N LEU A 183 -21.54 -15.10 35.75
CA LEU A 183 -20.99 -15.22 34.39
C LEU A 183 -21.18 -13.93 33.59
N ASN A 184 -22.38 -13.34 33.63
CA ASN A 184 -22.68 -12.07 32.99
C ASN A 184 -21.84 -10.92 33.56
N SER A 185 -21.60 -10.91 34.88
CA SER A 185 -20.70 -9.94 35.51
C SER A 185 -19.26 -10.10 35.00
N LEU A 186 -18.74 -11.32 34.94
CA LEU A 186 -17.40 -11.60 34.41
C LEU A 186 -17.27 -11.19 32.93
N GLU A 187 -18.30 -11.41 32.12
CA GLU A 187 -18.33 -11.00 30.73
C GLU A 187 -18.37 -9.47 30.57
N LYS A 188 -19.26 -8.79 31.31
CA LYS A 188 -19.37 -7.33 31.29
C LYS A 188 -18.07 -6.64 31.67
N ASN A 189 -17.32 -7.24 32.59
CA ASN A 189 -16.00 -6.77 33.01
C ASN A 189 -14.86 -7.22 32.08
N GLY A 190 -15.16 -7.93 30.99
CA GLY A 190 -14.19 -8.38 30.00
C GLY A 190 -13.19 -9.41 30.52
N ILE A 191 -13.56 -10.15 31.58
CA ILE A 191 -12.77 -11.22 32.20
C ILE A 191 -12.95 -12.54 31.45
N ILE A 192 -14.17 -12.80 30.99
CA ILE A 192 -14.52 -13.91 30.10
C ILE A 192 -15.28 -13.36 28.88
N LYS A 193 -15.48 -14.19 27.86
CA LYS A 193 -16.24 -13.86 26.66
C LYS A 193 -17.27 -14.95 26.38
N ALA A 194 -18.52 -14.58 26.11
CA ALA A 194 -19.47 -15.51 25.53
C ALA A 194 -19.22 -15.67 24.02
N ASP A 195 -19.25 -16.91 23.57
CA ASP A 195 -19.10 -17.27 22.17
C ASP A 195 -20.14 -18.33 21.80
N THR A 196 -20.46 -18.45 20.52
CA THR A 196 -21.37 -19.50 20.04
C THR A 196 -20.59 -20.48 19.21
N ILE A 197 -20.62 -21.75 19.61
CA ILE A 197 -20.01 -22.83 18.83
C ILE A 197 -21.08 -23.81 18.38
N ASN A 198 -20.90 -24.36 17.18
CA ASN A 198 -21.72 -25.46 16.70
C ASN A 198 -21.19 -26.77 17.35
N ILE A 199 -22.05 -27.42 18.13
CA ILE A 199 -21.83 -28.77 18.63
C ILE A 199 -23.00 -29.62 18.15
N LEU A 200 -22.73 -30.64 17.33
CA LEU A 200 -23.73 -31.57 16.82
C LEU A 200 -24.91 -30.85 16.12
N ASP A 201 -24.60 -29.88 15.25
CA ASP A 201 -25.55 -29.06 14.49
C ASP A 201 -26.52 -28.22 15.34
N GLN A 202 -26.14 -27.95 16.59
CA GLN A 202 -26.86 -27.03 17.46
C GLN A 202 -25.95 -25.89 17.95
N PRO A 203 -26.42 -24.62 17.84
CA PRO A 203 -25.69 -23.50 18.41
C PRO A 203 -25.73 -23.60 19.94
N ARG A 204 -24.55 -23.67 20.56
CA ARG A 204 -24.42 -23.67 22.02
C ARG A 204 -23.59 -22.48 22.48
N LEU A 205 -24.10 -21.80 23.51
CA LEU A 205 -23.38 -20.73 24.20
C LEU A 205 -22.25 -21.33 25.03
N VAL A 206 -21.03 -20.85 24.80
CA VAL A 206 -19.83 -21.25 25.55
C VAL A 206 -19.09 -20.05 26.10
N TRP A 207 -18.50 -20.23 27.27
CA TRP A 207 -17.76 -19.20 27.97
C TRP A 207 -16.25 -19.43 27.84
N LYS A 208 -15.52 -18.43 27.36
CA LYS A 208 -14.07 -18.52 27.16
C LYS A 208 -13.34 -17.52 28.08
N PRO A 209 -12.23 -17.92 28.72
CA PRO A 209 -11.39 -17.01 29.50
C PRO A 209 -10.61 -15.99 28.63
#